data_AF-A0A7C5HEK3-F1
#
_entry.id   AF-A0A7C5HEK3-F1
#
_cell.length_a   1.000
_cell.length_b   1.000
_cell.length_c   1.000
_cell.angle_alpha   90.00
_cell.angle_beta   90.00
_cell.angle_gamma   90.00
#
_symmetry.space_group_name_H-M   'P 1'
#
loop_
_entity.id
_entity.type
_entity.pdbx_description
1 polymer ?
#
loop_
_entity_poly.entity_id
_entity_poly.type
_entity_poly.pdbx_seq_one_letter_code
_entity_poly.pdbx_strand_id
1 'polypeptide(L)'
;MQKLQEKSALVVFSGGQDSTTCLGWAKNRYAHVETITFDYHQKHAVEIEQARKIAKMLEVPNFVMEINIFAQLEDSALIDTTLDINAAHRNRPNLPASFVPNRNAIFFTAAHAYAQKMGLEHIITGINQTDYSGYPDCRTPFVK
;
A
#
# COMPACT_ATOMS: atom_id res chain seq x y z
N MET A 1 -8.76 2.08 -28.64
CA MET A 1 -7.83 1.98 -27.49
C MET A 1 -7.40 3.38 -27.10
N GLN A 2 -7.38 3.70 -25.81
CA GLN A 2 -6.99 5.02 -25.32
C GLN A 2 -5.47 5.18 -25.51
N LYS A 3 -5.01 6.33 -26.01
CA LYS A 3 -3.57 6.59 -26.20
C LYS A 3 -2.89 6.62 -24.83
N LEU A 4 -1.80 5.87 -24.66
CA LEU A 4 -0.99 5.91 -23.44
C LEU A 4 -0.37 7.30 -23.29
N GLN A 5 -0.28 7.78 -22.05
CA GLN A 5 0.55 8.92 -21.69
C GLN A 5 2.01 8.47 -21.76
N GLU A 6 2.91 9.29 -22.31
CA GLU A 6 4.38 9.08 -22.38
C GLU A 6 5.05 9.03 -20.99
N LYS A 7 4.26 9.04 -19.92
CA LYS A 7 4.71 9.17 -18.55
C LYS A 7 4.87 7.83 -17.87
N SER A 8 5.62 7.84 -16.78
CA SER A 8 5.90 6.69 -15.93
C SER A 8 5.10 6.73 -14.61
N ALA A 9 4.75 5.56 -14.10
CA ALA A 9 3.92 5.43 -12.91
C ALA A 9 4.43 4.34 -11.96
N LEU A 10 4.42 4.64 -10.66
CA LEU A 10 4.59 3.70 -9.57
C LEU A 10 3.22 3.37 -8.97
N VAL A 11 2.87 2.09 -8.88
CA VAL A 11 1.66 1.62 -8.20
C VAL A 11 2.02 1.09 -6.82
N VAL A 12 1.42 1.65 -5.76
CA VAL A 12 1.46 1.06 -4.42
C VAL A 12 0.60 -0.20 -4.44
N PHE A 13 1.24 -1.35 -4.31
CA PHE A 13 0.67 -2.64 -4.71
C PHE A 13 0.74 -3.68 -3.58
N SER A 14 -0.42 -4.21 -3.19
CA SER A 14 -0.53 -5.27 -2.16
C SER A 14 -0.93 -6.63 -2.74
N GLY A 15 -1.30 -6.69 -4.03
CA GLY A 15 -1.92 -7.89 -4.62
C GLY A 15 -3.40 -8.07 -4.28
N GLY A 16 -3.97 -7.21 -3.42
CA GLY A 16 -5.41 -7.18 -3.16
C GLY A 16 -6.22 -6.64 -4.35
N GLN A 17 -7.56 -6.77 -4.27
CA GLN A 17 -8.49 -6.37 -5.32
C GLN A 17 -8.30 -4.93 -5.79
N ASP A 18 -8.23 -3.97 -4.87
CA ASP A 18 -8.16 -2.55 -5.20
C ASP A 18 -6.83 -2.20 -5.85
N SER A 19 -5.72 -2.64 -5.26
CA SER A 19 -4.39 -2.38 -5.80
C SER A 19 -4.16 -3.06 -7.17
N THR A 20 -4.77 -4.23 -7.40
CA THR A 20 -4.74 -4.92 -8.71
C THR A 20 -5.58 -4.18 -9.75
N THR A 21 -6.71 -3.61 -9.35
CA THR A 21 -7.53 -2.75 -10.20
C THR A 21 -6.75 -1.49 -10.59
N CYS A 22 -6.06 -0.86 -9.64
CA CYS A 22 -5.16 0.27 -9.89
C CYS A 22 -4.04 -0.08 -10.86
N LEU A 23 -3.42 -1.25 -10.73
CA LEU A 23 -2.38 -1.71 -11.64
C LEU A 23 -2.91 -1.88 -13.07
N GLY A 24 -4.06 -2.55 -13.24
CA GLY A 24 -4.71 -2.68 -14.54
C GLY A 24 -5.10 -1.32 -15.15
N TRP A 25 -5.58 -0.40 -14.31
CA TRP A 25 -5.90 0.98 -14.72
C TRP A 25 -4.66 1.75 -15.18
N ALA A 26 -3.53 1.61 -14.48
CA ALA A 26 -2.27 2.27 -14.77
C ALA A 26 -1.64 1.73 -16.07
N LYS A 27 -1.62 0.41 -16.29
CA LYS A 27 -1.12 -0.21 -17.52
C LYS A 27 -1.83 0.27 -18.78
N ASN A 28 -3.10 0.68 -18.66
CA ASN A 28 -3.88 1.21 -19.77
C ASN A 28 -3.68 2.73 -19.99
N ARG A 29 -2.85 3.39 -19.17
CA ARG A 29 -2.70 4.86 -19.17
C ARG A 29 -1.26 5.34 -19.25
N TYR A 30 -0.29 4.59 -18.78
CA TYR A 30 1.11 4.99 -18.73
C TYR A 30 1.96 4.08 -19.61
N ALA A 31 2.97 4.65 -20.26
CA ALA A 31 3.90 3.90 -21.10
C ALA A 31 4.82 2.98 -20.28
N HIS A 32 5.16 3.40 -19.05
CA HIS A 32 5.97 2.62 -18.12
C HIS A 32 5.28 2.53 -16.76
N VAL A 33 5.18 1.32 -16.22
CA VAL A 33 4.56 1.06 -14.91
C VAL A 33 5.45 0.14 -14.10
N GLU A 34 5.71 0.52 -12.85
CA GLU A 34 6.34 -0.32 -11.84
C GLU A 34 5.42 -0.44 -10.61
N THR A 35 5.69 -1.44 -9.78
CA THR A 35 4.96 -1.67 -8.53
C THR A 35 5.91 -1.65 -7.34
N ILE A 36 5.42 -1.12 -6.21
CA ILE A 36 6.07 -1.23 -4.91
C ILE A 36 5.14 -1.95 -3.94
N THR A 37 5.64 -3.01 -3.31
CA THR A 37 4.98 -3.74 -2.23
C THR A 37 5.67 -3.43 -0.91
N PHE A 38 4.92 -3.14 0.15
CA PHE A 38 5.48 -2.93 1.48
C PHE A 38 5.41 -4.20 2.33
N ASP A 39 6.55 -4.64 2.81
CA ASP A 39 6.70 -5.69 3.80
C ASP A 39 7.02 -5.04 5.14
N TYR A 40 6.06 -5.03 6.05
CA TYR A 40 6.24 -4.53 7.41
C TYR A 40 6.08 -5.64 8.44
N HIS A 41 6.43 -6.87 8.05
CA HIS A 41 6.26 -8.08 8.86
C HIS A 41 4.80 -8.32 9.26
N GLN A 42 3.85 -7.92 8.41
CA GLN A 42 2.43 -8.15 8.65
C GLN A 42 2.09 -9.64 8.73
N LYS A 43 1.06 -9.97 9.51
CA LYS A 43 0.57 -11.34 9.77
C LYS A 43 0.36 -12.19 8.52
N HIS A 44 0.00 -11.59 7.38
CA HIS A 44 -0.35 -12.29 6.15
C HIS A 44 0.76 -12.22 5.08
N ALA A 45 1.84 -12.99 5.28
CA ALA A 45 2.93 -13.13 4.29
C ALA A 45 2.44 -13.61 2.90
N VAL A 46 1.29 -14.28 2.85
CA VAL A 46 0.64 -14.70 1.59
C VAL A 46 0.34 -13.52 0.67
N GLU A 47 0.06 -12.33 1.20
CA GLU A 47 -0.26 -11.13 0.40
C GLU A 47 0.93 -10.71 -0.48
N ILE A 48 2.14 -10.71 0.09
CA ILE A 48 3.38 -10.37 -0.64
C ILE A 48 3.64 -11.40 -1.76
N GLU A 49 3.39 -12.68 -1.48
CA GLU A 49 3.49 -13.71 -2.52
C GLU A 49 2.50 -13.50 -3.66
N GLN A 50 1.24 -13.15 -3.34
CA GLN A 50 0.23 -12.87 -4.36
C GLN A 50 0.58 -11.62 -5.17
N ALA A 51 1.06 -10.55 -4.52
CA ALA A 51 1.56 -9.36 -5.20
C ALA A 51 2.67 -9.72 -6.20
N ARG A 52 3.68 -10.49 -5.78
CA ARG A 52 4.74 -10.97 -6.69
C ARG A 52 4.20 -11.80 -7.84
N LYS A 53 3.26 -12.72 -7.58
CA LYS A 53 2.62 -13.56 -8.61
C LYS A 53 1.88 -12.73 -9.64
N ILE A 54 1.02 -11.81 -9.20
CA ILE A 54 0.21 -10.95 -10.08
C ILE A 54 1.11 -10.00 -10.88
N ALA A 55 2.09 -9.35 -10.24
CA ALA A 55 3.03 -8.47 -10.95
C ALA A 55 3.81 -9.23 -12.03
N LYS A 56 4.26 -10.46 -11.74
CA LYS A 56 4.90 -11.34 -12.72
C LYS A 56 3.95 -11.73 -13.86
N MET A 57 2.71 -12.10 -13.56
CA MET A 57 1.70 -12.44 -14.58
C MET A 57 1.39 -11.26 -15.51
N LEU A 58 1.45 -10.04 -14.98
CA LEU A 58 1.23 -8.81 -15.73
C LEU A 58 2.51 -8.22 -16.31
N GLU A 59 3.67 -8.88 -16.16
CA GLU A 59 4.97 -8.43 -16.67
C GLU A 59 5.35 -7.02 -16.18
N VAL A 60 5.07 -6.73 -14.91
CA VAL A 60 5.39 -5.45 -14.26
C VAL A 60 6.48 -5.66 -13.20
N PRO A 61 7.57 -4.86 -13.20
CA PRO A 61 8.56 -4.91 -12.12
C PRO A 61 7.90 -4.67 -10.76
N ASN A 62 8.24 -5.51 -9.77
CA ASN A 62 7.78 -5.36 -8.39
C ASN A 62 8.96 -5.24 -7.43
N PHE A 63 9.05 -4.10 -6.77
CA PHE A 63 10.01 -3.86 -5.70
C PHE A 63 9.34 -4.10 -4.35
N VAL A 64 9.87 -5.04 -3.56
CA VAL A 64 9.41 -5.27 -2.19
C VAL A 64 10.29 -4.48 -1.24
N MET A 65 9.72 -3.48 -0.57
CA MET A 65 10.40 -2.64 0.40
C MET A 65 10.06 -3.11 1.81
N GLU A 66 11.08 -3.48 2.56
CA GLU A 66 10.94 -3.77 3.99
C GLU A 66 10.83 -2.46 4.80
N ILE A 67 9.84 -2.37 5.69
CA ILE A 67 9.60 -1.23 6.59
C ILE A 67 9.39 -1.74 8.02
N ASN A 68 10.45 -1.68 8.84
CA ASN A 68 10.42 -2.15 10.22
C ASN A 68 10.11 -1.05 11.27
N ILE A 69 9.71 0.15 10.83
CA ILE A 69 9.41 1.24 11.77
C ILE A 69 8.15 0.97 12.60
N PHE A 70 7.20 0.21 12.04
CA PHE A 70 5.91 -0.03 12.70
C PHE A 70 6.04 -0.89 13.96
N ALA A 71 7.03 -1.78 14.03
CA ALA A 71 7.35 -2.53 15.24
C ALA A 71 7.79 -1.66 16.42
N GLN A 72 8.34 -0.48 16.15
CA GLN A 72 8.75 0.48 17.17
C GLN A 72 7.63 1.46 17.55
N LEU A 73 6.57 1.54 16.72
CA LEU A 73 5.43 2.41 16.93
C LEU A 73 4.26 1.69 17.62
N GLU A 74 4.47 0.44 18.04
CA GLU A 74 3.37 -0.46 18.40
C GLU A 74 2.94 -0.42 19.87
N ASP A 75 1.63 -0.18 20.04
CA ASP A 75 0.76 -0.52 21.18
C ASP A 75 -0.38 -1.47 20.69
N SER A 76 -0.22 -2.08 19.50
CA SER A 76 -1.29 -2.68 18.66
C SER A 76 -1.08 -4.18 18.41
N ALA A 77 -2.12 -4.87 17.93
CA ALA A 77 -2.20 -6.33 17.71
C ALA A 77 -1.64 -6.82 16.36
N LEU A 78 -0.95 -5.96 15.60
CA LEU A 78 -0.51 -6.28 14.24
C LEU A 78 0.73 -7.17 14.21
N ILE A 79 1.54 -7.14 15.28
CA ILE A 79 2.74 -7.98 15.43
C ILE A 79 2.53 -9.07 16.48
N ASP A 80 1.61 -8.87 17.43
CA ASP A 80 1.19 -9.94 18.33
C ASP A 80 0.20 -10.90 17.65
N THR A 81 0.76 -12.00 17.12
CA THR A 81 0.01 -13.08 16.46
C THR A 81 -1.13 -13.69 17.29
N THR A 82 -1.17 -13.45 18.61
CA THR A 82 -2.18 -13.99 19.53
C THR A 82 -3.46 -13.16 19.62
N LEU A 83 -3.45 -11.92 19.13
CA LEU A 83 -4.58 -11.00 19.24
C LEU A 83 -5.52 -11.04 18.02
N ASP A 84 -6.82 -10.88 18.27
CA ASP A 84 -7.83 -10.74 17.23
C ASP A 84 -7.74 -9.35 16.60
N ILE A 85 -7.46 -9.29 15.29
CA ILE A 85 -7.29 -8.04 14.52
C ILE A 85 -8.57 -7.19 14.48
N ASN A 86 -9.73 -7.82 14.71
CA ASN A 86 -11.04 -7.17 14.77
C ASN A 86 -11.42 -6.73 16.18
N ALA A 87 -10.63 -7.07 17.19
CA ALA A 87 -10.85 -6.58 18.55
C ALA A 87 -10.67 -5.06 18.61
N ALA A 88 -11.18 -4.44 19.67
CA ALA A 88 -10.97 -3.02 19.93
C ALA A 88 -9.51 -2.74 20.30
N HIS A 89 -8.96 -1.62 19.83
CA HIS A 89 -7.60 -1.18 20.16
C HIS A 89 -7.49 -0.86 21.65
N ARG A 90 -6.43 -1.37 22.30
CA ARG A 90 -6.20 -1.31 23.76
C ARG A 90 -6.39 0.08 24.35
N ASN A 91 -5.80 1.09 23.71
CA ASN A 91 -5.84 2.49 24.16
C ASN A 91 -6.89 3.35 23.44
N ARG A 92 -7.57 2.82 22.41
CA ARG A 92 -8.48 3.57 21.53
C ARG A 92 -9.66 2.70 21.10
N PRO A 93 -10.66 2.48 21.97
CA PRO A 93 -11.69 1.45 21.75
C PRO A 93 -12.50 1.57 20.46
N ASN A 94 -12.53 2.77 19.85
CA ASN A 94 -13.22 3.05 18.58
C ASN A 94 -12.41 2.64 17.33
N LEU A 95 -11.19 2.13 17.50
CA LEU A 95 -10.31 1.70 16.42
C LEU A 95 -10.07 0.19 16.51
N PRO A 96 -9.80 -0.49 15.38
CA PRO A 96 -9.43 -1.90 15.41
C PRO A 96 -8.07 -2.08 16.08
N ALA A 97 -7.83 -3.24 16.68
CA ALA A 97 -6.57 -3.58 17.32
C ALA A 97 -5.39 -3.59 16.33
N SER A 98 -5.68 -3.70 15.04
CA SER A 98 -4.75 -3.51 13.92
C SER A 98 -4.53 -2.03 13.55
N PHE A 99 -4.88 -1.07 14.41
CA PHE A 99 -4.63 0.34 14.13
C PHE A 99 -3.16 0.73 14.30
N VAL A 100 -2.55 1.25 13.24
CA VAL A 100 -1.21 1.85 13.28
C VAL A 100 -1.30 3.33 12.91
N PRO A 101 -0.86 4.25 13.79
CA PRO A 101 -0.87 5.68 13.48
C PRO A 101 -0.09 6.01 12.19
N ASN A 102 -0.70 6.77 11.28
CA ASN A 102 -0.07 7.31 10.06
C ASN A 102 0.62 6.27 9.17
N ARG A 103 0.12 5.04 9.15
CA ARG A 103 0.68 3.96 8.33
C ARG A 103 0.74 4.33 6.85
N ASN A 104 -0.33 4.90 6.29
CA ASN A 104 -0.35 5.27 4.88
C ASN A 104 0.56 6.46 4.60
N ALA A 105 0.72 7.39 5.54
CA ALA A 105 1.67 8.49 5.38
C ALA A 105 3.11 8.00 5.20
N ILE A 106 3.51 7.00 5.98
CA ILE A 106 4.81 6.36 5.87
C ILE A 106 4.94 5.65 4.52
N PHE A 107 3.92 4.89 4.10
CA PHE A 107 3.90 4.26 2.78
C PHE A 107 4.01 5.27 1.63
N PHE A 108 3.29 6.40 1.68
CA PHE A 108 3.38 7.43 0.66
C PHE A 108 4.76 8.06 0.60
N THR A 109 5.35 8.37 1.75
CA THR A 109 6.69 8.95 1.83
C THR A 109 7.73 8.01 1.23
N ALA A 110 7.65 6.72 1.58
CA ALA A 110 8.54 5.69 1.06
C ALA A 110 8.34 5.44 -0.45
N ALA A 111 7.10 5.37 -0.92
CA ALA A 111 6.77 5.25 -2.35
C ALA A 111 7.27 6.46 -3.13
N HIS A 112 7.13 7.67 -2.59
CA HIS A 112 7.61 8.88 -3.23
C HIS A 112 9.14 8.91 -3.32
N ALA A 113 9.86 8.54 -2.26
CA ALA A 113 11.31 8.42 -2.30
C ALA A 113 11.77 7.37 -3.36
N TYR A 114 11.07 6.24 -3.45
CA TYR A 114 11.36 5.23 -4.47
C TYR A 114 11.05 5.73 -5.89
N ALA A 115 9.91 6.39 -6.10
CA ALA A 115 9.55 6.99 -7.38
C ALA A 115 10.62 8.00 -7.84
N GLN A 116 11.10 8.87 -6.94
CA GLN A 116 12.18 9.81 -7.24
C GLN A 116 13.47 9.11 -7.66
N LYS A 117 13.87 8.06 -6.93
CA LYS A 117 15.06 7.25 -7.26
C LYS A 117 14.96 6.63 -8.67
N MET A 118 13.77 6.17 -9.05
CA MET A 118 13.53 5.49 -10.32
C MET A 118 13.14 6.43 -11.47
N GLY A 119 12.95 7.72 -11.20
CA GLY A 119 12.47 8.69 -12.20
C GLY A 119 11.01 8.47 -12.61
N LEU A 120 10.16 8.03 -11.69
CA LEU A 120 8.73 7.79 -11.91
C LEU A 120 7.92 9.06 -11.60
N GLU A 121 7.09 9.52 -12.54
CA GLU A 121 6.38 10.80 -12.44
C GLU A 121 5.09 10.74 -11.61
N HIS A 122 4.45 9.57 -11.55
CA HIS A 122 3.15 9.39 -10.93
C HIS A 122 3.17 8.31 -9.86
N ILE A 123 2.42 8.54 -8.78
CA ILE A 123 2.15 7.52 -7.75
C ILE A 123 0.66 7.23 -7.77
N ILE A 124 0.33 5.95 -7.91
CA ILE A 124 -1.03 5.44 -7.96
C ILE A 124 -1.24 4.60 -6.71
N THR A 125 -2.37 4.80 -6.04
CA THR A 125 -2.72 4.13 -4.80
C THR A 125 -4.17 3.70 -4.82
N GLY A 126 -4.47 2.56 -4.19
CA GLY A 126 -5.82 2.02 -4.04
C GLY A 126 -6.54 2.47 -2.77
N ILE A 127 -5.99 3.42 -2.01
CA ILE A 127 -6.67 3.90 -0.80
C ILE A 127 -8.03 4.52 -1.14
N ASN A 128 -9.03 4.20 -0.32
CA ASN A 128 -10.38 4.70 -0.49
C ASN A 128 -10.90 5.28 0.83
N GLN A 129 -11.58 6.41 0.73
CA GLN A 129 -12.20 7.11 1.87
C GLN A 129 -13.43 6.37 2.43
N THR A 130 -14.08 5.49 1.66
CA THR A 130 -15.25 4.72 2.13
C THR A 130 -14.88 3.53 3.00
N ASP A 131 -13.64 3.03 2.92
CA ASP A 131 -13.14 1.89 3.71
C ASP A 131 -12.50 2.36 5.04
N TYR A 132 -13.07 3.43 5.61
CA TYR A 132 -12.54 4.14 6.76
C TYR A 132 -12.86 3.39 8.07
N SER A 133 -11.89 2.66 8.59
CA SER A 133 -11.90 2.13 9.97
C SER A 133 -11.34 3.14 11.00
N GLY A 134 -11.43 4.45 10.73
CA GLY A 134 -10.85 5.47 11.63
C GLY A 134 -9.56 6.16 11.14
N TYR A 135 -9.06 5.83 9.96
CA TYR A 135 -7.77 6.30 9.43
C TYR A 135 -7.84 7.68 8.74
N PRO A 136 -7.29 8.75 9.35
CA PRO A 136 -7.31 10.09 8.74
C PRO A 136 -6.48 10.18 7.45
N ASP A 137 -5.47 9.31 7.33
CA ASP A 137 -4.51 9.19 6.23
C ASP A 137 -5.04 8.43 5.00
N CYS A 138 -6.34 8.08 4.98
CA CYS A 138 -7.05 7.59 3.78
C CYS A 138 -7.91 8.66 3.10
N ARG A 139 -8.00 9.88 3.68
CA ARG A 139 -8.98 10.89 3.25
C ARG A 139 -8.42 11.82 2.20
N THR A 140 -9.30 12.34 1.35
CA THR A 140 -8.94 13.30 0.29
C THR A 140 -8.09 14.49 0.79
N PRO A 141 -8.40 15.15 1.94
CA PRO A 141 -7.56 16.26 2.44
C PRO A 141 -6.14 15.89 2.85
N PHE A 142 -5.85 14.60 3.07
CA PHE A 142 -4.50 14.13 3.36
C PHE A 142 -3.72 13.82 2.07
N VAL A 143 -4.41 13.34 1.04
CA VAL A 143 -3.82 12.85 -0.22
C VAL A 143 -3.57 13.97 -1.23
N LYS A 144 -4.37 15.05 -1.18
CA LYS A 144 -4.23 16.23 -2.05
C LYS A 144 -3.31 17.27 -1.44
#